data_AF-A0A8I7BEE2-F1
#
_entry.id   AF-A0A8I7BEE2-F1
#
_cell.length_a   1.000
_cell.length_b   1.000
_cell.length_c   1.000
_cell.angle_alpha   90.00
_cell.angle_beta   90.00
_cell.angle_gamma   90.00
#
_symmetry.space_group_name_H-M   'P 1'
#
loop_
_entity.id
_entity.type
_entity.pdbx_description
1 polymer ?
#
loop_
_entity_poly.entity_id
_entity_poly.type
_entity_poly.pdbx_seq_one_letter_code
_entity_poly.pdbx_strand_id
1 'polypeptide(L)'
;MTKRQAVETLDRSLQDIMECALPFGGKVVVFGGDFRQVLPVVTRGTRAQITDATLLRSYMWEKICKIRLTRNMPAQTDPWFSEYLLRIGNGTEKIIGDDYVCLPEDIVITYTEDEKQVNKLIEDVFPSLHTNATSREYMSTRAILSTKNEHVDDLNDKMISRFPGEEKVYHSFDSIEDDFQNNYTIDFLNSITPNGLPPHVLKVKINCSVILLRNLDPHNGLCNGHGL
;
A
#
# COMPACT_ATOMS: atom_id res chain seq x y z
N MET A 1 -6.34 3.31 8.18
CA MET A 1 -5.66 2.01 8.38
C MET A 1 -5.41 1.60 9.83
N THR A 2 -5.02 2.50 10.75
CA THR A 2 -4.81 2.13 12.17
C THR A 2 -6.10 1.70 12.86
N LYS A 3 -6.06 0.58 13.60
CA LYS A 3 -7.18 0.10 14.41
C LYS A 3 -7.37 0.95 15.66
N ARG A 4 -8.61 1.16 16.11
CA ARG A 4 -8.91 1.97 17.31
C ARG A 4 -8.18 1.46 18.56
N GLN A 5 -8.03 0.16 18.70
CA GLN A 5 -7.37 -0.47 19.85
C GLN A 5 -5.92 0.00 20.00
N ALA A 6 -5.20 0.27 18.90
CA ALA A 6 -3.84 0.79 18.96
C ALA A 6 -3.81 2.22 19.52
N VAL A 7 -4.77 3.05 19.10
CA VAL A 7 -4.89 4.43 19.59
C VAL A 7 -5.35 4.47 21.04
N GLU A 8 -6.33 3.64 21.41
CA GLU A 8 -6.85 3.50 22.79
C GLU A 8 -5.78 2.94 23.74
N THR A 9 -4.91 2.06 23.23
CA THR A 9 -3.77 1.56 24.00
C THR A 9 -2.72 2.67 24.18
N LEU A 10 -2.43 3.44 23.14
CA LEU A 10 -1.52 4.59 23.26
C LEU A 10 -2.02 5.63 24.28
N ASP A 11 -3.32 5.93 24.27
CA ASP A 11 -3.97 6.81 25.25
C ASP A 11 -3.72 6.32 26.69
N ARG A 12 -4.07 5.06 26.98
CA ARG A 12 -3.86 4.45 28.30
C ARG A 12 -2.39 4.39 28.69
N SER A 13 -1.51 3.96 27.78
CA SER A 13 -0.08 3.90 28.04
C SER A 13 0.50 5.26 28.39
N LEU A 14 0.08 6.33 27.72
CA LEU A 14 0.55 7.68 28.04
C LEU A 14 -0.07 8.21 29.33
N GLN A 15 -1.33 7.87 29.65
CA GLN A 15 -1.91 8.22 30.95
C GLN A 15 -1.11 7.60 32.10
N ASP A 16 -0.73 6.33 31.96
CA ASP A 16 0.07 5.60 32.95
C ASP A 16 1.48 6.17 33.06
N ILE A 17 2.19 6.34 31.94
CA ILE A 17 3.58 6.86 31.92
C ILE A 17 3.67 8.29 32.45
N MET A 18 2.68 9.12 32.14
CA MET A 18 2.66 10.53 32.54
C MET A 18 2.00 10.76 33.90
N GLU A 19 1.47 9.70 34.53
CA GLU A 19 0.66 9.77 35.76
C GLU A 19 -0.45 10.84 35.67
N CYS A 20 -1.10 10.92 34.50
CA CYS A 20 -2.07 11.96 34.18
C CYS A 20 -3.29 11.36 33.49
N ALA A 21 -4.46 11.46 34.12
CA ALA A 21 -5.71 10.90 33.61
C ALA A 21 -6.32 11.69 32.42
N LEU A 22 -5.68 12.79 31.98
CA LEU A 22 -6.09 13.50 30.77
C LEU A 22 -5.81 12.64 29.53
N PRO A 23 -6.57 12.78 28.43
CA PRO A 23 -6.28 12.09 27.18
C PRO A 23 -4.80 12.19 26.78
N PHE A 24 -4.22 11.05 26.40
CA PHE A 24 -2.81 10.87 26.06
C PHE A 24 -1.84 11.39 27.13
N GLY A 25 -2.18 11.30 28.41
CA GLY A 25 -1.32 11.79 29.50
C GLY A 25 -1.10 13.31 29.44
N GLY A 26 -2.10 14.05 28.94
CA GLY A 26 -2.03 15.50 28.76
C GLY A 26 -1.22 15.95 27.54
N LYS A 27 -0.79 15.04 26.66
CA LYS A 27 -0.08 15.38 25.42
C LYS A 27 -1.04 15.87 24.34
N VAL A 28 -0.58 16.83 23.56
CA VAL A 28 -1.27 17.25 22.34
C VAL A 28 -0.99 16.20 21.26
N VAL A 29 -2.05 15.54 20.79
CA VAL A 29 -1.98 14.54 19.72
C VAL A 29 -2.75 15.04 18.51
N VAL A 30 -2.09 15.00 17.35
CA VAL A 30 -2.68 15.39 16.07
C VAL A 30 -2.86 14.15 15.22
N PHE A 31 -4.10 13.87 14.82
CA PHE A 31 -4.42 12.82 13.87
C PHE A 31 -4.52 13.39 12.46
N GLY A 32 -3.84 12.76 11.51
CA GLY A 32 -3.97 13.03 10.08
C GLY A 32 -4.46 11.80 9.34
N GLY A 33 -5.42 11.98 8.43
CA GLY A 33 -5.92 10.91 7.59
C GLY A 33 -7.22 11.26 6.87
N ASP A 34 -7.62 10.42 5.94
CA ASP A 34 -8.88 10.53 5.21
C ASP A 34 -9.69 9.24 5.39
N PHE A 35 -10.86 9.35 6.02
CA PHE A 35 -11.76 8.22 6.27
C PHE A 35 -12.50 7.73 5.02
N ARG A 36 -12.38 8.45 3.90
CA ARG A 36 -12.87 8.02 2.58
C ARG A 36 -11.91 7.06 1.89
N GLN A 37 -10.71 6.88 2.45
CA GLN A 37 -9.69 5.93 1.96
C GLN A 37 -9.87 4.56 2.63
N VAL A 38 -8.77 3.80 2.73
CA VAL A 38 -8.79 2.39 3.13
C VAL A 38 -9.07 2.22 4.63
N LEU A 39 -10.07 1.37 4.92
CA LEU A 39 -10.44 0.95 6.27
C LEU A 39 -9.33 0.09 6.93
N PRO A 40 -9.31 -0.03 8.27
CA PRO A 40 -8.39 -0.95 8.93
C PRO A 40 -8.55 -2.39 8.45
N VAL A 41 -7.42 -3.07 8.22
CA VAL A 41 -7.43 -4.48 7.82
C VAL A 41 -7.78 -5.36 9.03
N VAL A 42 -8.89 -6.09 8.93
CA VAL A 42 -9.30 -7.11 9.90
C VAL A 42 -9.36 -8.45 9.18
N THR A 43 -8.34 -9.28 9.38
CA THR A 43 -8.23 -10.60 8.73
C THR A 43 -9.45 -11.45 9.03
N ARG A 44 -10.13 -11.93 7.99
CA ARG A 44 -11.39 -12.71 8.08
C ARG A 44 -12.52 -11.98 8.83
N GLY A 45 -12.44 -10.65 8.91
CA GLY A 45 -13.43 -9.82 9.60
C GLY A 45 -14.68 -9.58 8.76
N THR A 46 -15.84 -9.55 9.43
CA THR A 46 -17.09 -9.09 8.83
C THR A 46 -17.08 -7.57 8.63
N ARG A 47 -17.99 -7.03 7.80
CA ARG A 47 -18.18 -5.58 7.64
C ARG A 47 -18.38 -4.86 8.97
N ALA A 48 -19.12 -5.47 9.90
CA ALA A 48 -19.35 -4.94 11.23
C ALA A 48 -18.05 -4.88 12.05
N GLN A 49 -17.23 -5.94 12.01
CA GLN A 49 -15.94 -5.98 12.71
C GLN A 49 -14.92 -4.99 12.13
N ILE A 50 -14.88 -4.83 10.80
CA ILE A 50 -14.03 -3.82 10.14
C ILE A 50 -14.44 -2.42 10.59
N THR A 51 -15.74 -2.14 10.60
CA THR A 51 -16.29 -0.85 11.05
C THR A 51 -15.98 -0.61 12.53
N ASP A 52 -16.15 -1.62 13.38
CA ASP A 52 -15.81 -1.54 14.81
C ASP A 52 -14.33 -1.25 15.05
N ALA A 53 -13.45 -1.74 14.20
CA ALA A 53 -12.01 -1.46 14.31
C ALA A 53 -11.63 -0.01 13.95
N THR A 54 -12.53 0.81 13.40
CA THR A 54 -12.22 2.19 13.01
C THR A 54 -12.13 3.13 14.20
N LEU A 55 -11.30 4.18 14.09
CA LEU A 55 -11.22 5.25 15.10
C LEU A 55 -12.58 5.92 15.35
N LEU A 56 -13.47 5.94 14.35
CA LEU A 56 -14.84 6.46 14.46
C LEU A 56 -15.67 5.74 15.55
N ARG A 57 -15.31 4.51 15.90
CA ARG A 57 -15.96 3.70 16.93
C ARG A 57 -15.26 3.74 18.29
N SER A 58 -14.20 4.54 18.42
CA SER A 58 -13.50 4.72 19.68
C SER A 58 -14.25 5.69 20.60
N TYR A 59 -14.16 5.47 21.92
CA TYR A 59 -14.63 6.43 22.93
C TYR A 59 -13.94 7.80 22.81
N MET A 60 -12.78 7.88 22.16
CA MET A 60 -12.06 9.13 21.95
C MET A 60 -12.66 9.99 20.84
N TRP A 61 -13.42 9.40 19.90
CA TRP A 61 -13.88 10.12 18.71
C TRP A 61 -14.69 11.38 19.03
N GLU A 62 -15.46 11.34 20.12
CA GLU A 62 -16.26 12.46 20.61
C GLU A 62 -15.41 13.56 21.26
N LYS A 63 -14.23 13.21 21.78
CA LYS A 63 -13.30 14.12 22.44
C LYS A 63 -12.34 14.82 21.46
N ILE A 64 -12.29 14.38 20.21
CA ILE A 64 -11.38 14.89 19.19
C ILE A 64 -11.97 16.15 18.54
N CYS A 65 -11.19 17.24 18.54
CA CYS A 65 -11.46 18.42 17.72
C CYS A 65 -11.22 18.09 16.24
N LYS A 66 -12.21 18.36 15.38
CA LYS A 66 -12.21 17.97 13.96
C LYS A 66 -11.93 19.19 13.09
N ILE A 67 -10.78 19.19 12.43
CA ILE A 67 -10.39 20.20 11.44
C ILE A 67 -10.45 19.54 10.05
N ARG A 68 -11.08 20.20 9.09
CA ARG A 68 -11.24 19.69 7.71
C ARG A 68 -10.40 20.53 6.76
N LEU A 69 -9.54 19.87 5.99
CA LEU A 69 -8.86 20.49 4.84
C LEU A 69 -9.78 20.40 3.62
N THR A 70 -9.97 21.51 2.92
CA THR A 70 -10.94 21.63 1.81
C THR A 70 -10.29 21.77 0.44
N ARG A 71 -8.98 22.02 0.38
CA ARG A 71 -8.24 22.19 -0.88
C ARG A 71 -7.42 20.96 -1.20
N ASN A 72 -7.66 20.36 -2.35
CA ASN A 72 -6.85 19.27 -2.90
C ASN A 72 -5.62 19.88 -3.60
N MET A 73 -4.51 20.02 -2.88
CA MET A 73 -3.27 20.60 -3.42
C MET A 73 -2.63 19.72 -4.51
N PRO A 74 -2.55 18.37 -4.37
CA PRO A 74 -1.94 17.52 -5.39
C PRO A 74 -2.58 17.59 -6.79
N ALA A 75 -3.91 17.71 -6.85
CA ALA A 75 -4.65 17.78 -8.12
C ALA A 75 -5.03 19.22 -8.51
N GLN A 76 -4.42 20.24 -7.89
CA GLN A 76 -4.83 21.64 -8.09
C GLN A 76 -4.66 22.11 -9.55
N THR A 77 -3.71 21.54 -10.27
CA THR A 77 -3.44 21.86 -11.68
C THR A 77 -4.47 21.26 -12.65
N ASP A 78 -5.31 20.32 -12.18
CA ASP A 78 -6.39 19.73 -12.94
C ASP A 78 -7.71 19.83 -12.14
N PRO A 79 -8.43 20.96 -12.27
CA PRO A 79 -9.67 21.19 -11.54
C PRO A 79 -10.72 20.11 -11.79
N TRP A 80 -10.82 19.61 -13.03
CA TRP A 80 -11.79 18.58 -13.39
C TRP A 80 -11.50 17.28 -12.65
N PHE A 81 -10.24 16.83 -12.67
CA PHE A 81 -9.83 15.60 -11.98
C PHE A 81 -9.94 15.75 -10.46
N SER A 82 -9.56 16.92 -9.92
CA SER A 82 -9.73 17.23 -8.49
C SER A 82 -11.19 17.13 -8.04
N GLU A 83 -12.12 17.71 -8.80
CA GLU A 83 -13.55 17.60 -8.51
C GLU A 83 -14.08 16.18 -8.65
N TYR A 84 -13.62 15.45 -9.67
CA TYR A 84 -13.96 14.04 -9.87
C TYR A 84 -13.53 13.18 -8.67
N LEU A 85 -12.28 13.30 -8.22
CA LEU A 85 -11.78 12.59 -7.02
C LEU A 85 -12.60 12.93 -5.76
N LEU A 86 -13.03 14.18 -5.61
CA LEU A 86 -13.90 14.57 -4.49
C LEU A 86 -15.28 13.93 -4.59
N ARG A 87 -15.88 13.85 -5.79
CA ARG A 87 -17.17 13.19 -5.98
C ARG A 87 -17.09 11.69 -5.69
N ILE A 88 -16.01 11.02 -6.11
CA ILE A 88 -15.72 9.63 -5.78
C ILE A 88 -15.62 9.44 -4.27
N GLY A 89 -14.73 10.20 -3.61
CA GLY A 89 -14.49 10.04 -2.17
C GLY A 89 -15.74 10.33 -1.32
N ASN A 90 -16.60 11.24 -1.77
CA ASN A 90 -17.84 11.57 -1.07
C ASN A 90 -19.00 10.59 -1.40
N GLY A 91 -18.82 9.65 -2.31
CA GLY A 91 -19.87 8.73 -2.75
C GLY A 91 -21.00 9.43 -3.52
N THR A 92 -20.68 10.54 -4.20
CA THR A 92 -21.65 11.35 -4.97
C THR A 92 -21.49 11.20 -6.48
N GLU A 93 -20.46 10.48 -6.92
CA GLU A 93 -20.26 10.18 -8.34
C GLU A 93 -21.34 9.22 -8.87
N LYS A 94 -21.61 9.29 -10.17
CA LYS A 94 -22.67 8.50 -10.78
C LYS A 94 -22.32 7.01 -10.73
N ILE A 95 -23.21 6.24 -10.12
CA ILE A 95 -23.08 4.79 -10.01
C ILE A 95 -23.76 4.05 -11.18
N ILE A 96 -23.24 2.86 -11.48
CA ILE A 96 -23.80 1.87 -12.38
C ILE A 96 -24.11 0.62 -11.54
N GLY A 97 -25.37 0.18 -11.55
CA GLY A 97 -25.80 -1.03 -10.83
C GLY A 97 -25.65 -0.92 -9.31
N ASP A 98 -25.22 -2.03 -8.68
CA ASP A 98 -25.14 -2.24 -7.22
C ASP A 98 -23.86 -1.64 -6.59
N ASP A 99 -23.62 -0.33 -6.80
CA ASP A 99 -22.51 0.47 -6.22
C ASP A 99 -21.20 0.56 -7.04
N TYR A 100 -21.21 0.22 -8.34
CA TYR A 100 -20.02 0.45 -9.17
C TYR A 100 -19.95 1.89 -9.67
N VAL A 101 -18.75 2.45 -9.78
CA VAL A 101 -18.57 3.76 -10.41
C VAL A 101 -18.21 3.59 -11.88
N CYS A 102 -18.84 4.37 -12.75
CA CYS A 102 -18.39 4.50 -14.13
C CYS A 102 -17.09 5.31 -14.20
N LEU A 103 -15.99 4.69 -14.63
CA LEU A 103 -14.77 5.41 -14.93
C LEU A 103 -14.88 6.09 -16.32
N PRO A 104 -14.43 7.34 -16.46
CA PRO A 104 -14.30 8.00 -17.76
C PRO A 104 -13.50 7.14 -18.75
N GLU A 105 -13.95 7.08 -20.01
CA GLU A 105 -13.30 6.26 -21.06
C GLU A 105 -11.81 6.62 -21.25
N ASP A 106 -11.47 7.90 -21.07
CA ASP A 106 -10.10 8.41 -21.21
C ASP A 106 -9.10 7.84 -20.18
N ILE A 107 -9.59 7.26 -19.08
CA ILE A 107 -8.74 6.67 -18.03
C ILE A 107 -8.91 5.16 -17.90
N VAL A 108 -9.55 4.52 -18.89
CA VAL A 108 -9.84 3.08 -18.89
C VAL A 108 -9.16 2.38 -20.05
N ILE A 109 -8.41 1.32 -19.73
CA ILE A 109 -8.03 0.32 -20.72
C ILE A 109 -9.12 -0.75 -20.68
N THR A 110 -9.91 -0.86 -21.76
CA THR A 110 -11.02 -1.82 -21.85
C THR A 110 -10.52 -3.24 -21.63
N TYR A 111 -11.22 -4.03 -20.81
CA TYR A 111 -10.81 -5.41 -20.52
C TYR A 111 -11.32 -6.41 -21.57
N THR A 112 -10.44 -7.32 -22.00
CA THR A 112 -10.66 -8.46 -22.91
C THR A 112 -9.78 -9.57 -22.38
N GLU A 113 -10.25 -10.82 -22.36
CA GLU A 113 -9.67 -11.97 -21.66
C GLU A 113 -8.21 -12.37 -22.06
N ASP A 114 -7.53 -11.61 -22.91
CA ASP A 114 -6.18 -11.87 -23.41
C ASP A 114 -5.09 -11.20 -22.56
N GLU A 115 -3.96 -11.89 -22.35
CA GLU A 115 -2.72 -11.33 -21.74
C GLU A 115 -2.19 -10.05 -22.43
N LYS A 116 -2.66 -9.76 -23.65
CA LYS A 116 -2.31 -8.58 -24.44
C LYS A 116 -2.53 -7.26 -23.69
N GLN A 117 -3.44 -7.24 -22.73
CA GLN A 117 -3.85 -6.01 -22.06
C GLN A 117 -2.95 -5.59 -20.91
N VAL A 118 -2.45 -6.56 -20.15
CA VAL A 118 -1.42 -6.29 -19.14
C VAL A 118 -0.19 -5.73 -19.84
N ASN A 119 0.18 -6.31 -20.99
CA ASN A 119 1.26 -5.79 -21.82
C ASN A 119 0.97 -4.38 -22.34
N LYS A 120 -0.28 -4.09 -22.76
CA LYS A 120 -0.70 -2.75 -23.16
C LYS A 120 -0.60 -1.74 -22.01
N LEU A 121 -1.09 -2.09 -20.82
CA LEU A 121 -0.99 -1.26 -19.62
C LEU A 121 0.48 -0.94 -19.30
N ILE A 122 1.35 -1.95 -19.38
CA ILE A 122 2.80 -1.76 -19.17
C ILE A 122 3.36 -0.78 -20.20
N GLU A 123 3.04 -0.91 -21.48
CA GLU A 123 3.52 0.01 -22.52
C GLU A 123 2.95 1.44 -22.37
N ASP A 124 1.68 1.56 -21.99
CA ASP A 124 1.03 2.86 -21.80
C ASP A 124 1.64 3.61 -20.60
N VAL A 125 1.96 2.91 -19.50
CA VAL A 125 2.58 3.51 -18.30
C VAL A 125 4.10 3.67 -18.46
N PHE A 126 4.78 2.67 -19.02
CA PHE A 126 6.22 2.62 -19.22
C PHE A 126 6.62 2.55 -20.71
N PRO A 127 6.32 3.58 -21.52
CA PRO A 127 6.65 3.58 -22.94
C PRO A 127 8.16 3.59 -23.18
N SER A 128 8.63 2.67 -24.04
CA SER A 128 10.06 2.56 -24.38
C SER A 128 10.95 2.32 -23.15
N LEU A 129 10.51 1.44 -22.25
CA LEU A 129 11.23 1.09 -21.02
C LEU A 129 12.72 0.81 -21.25
N HIS A 130 13.06 0.10 -22.32
CA HIS A 130 14.45 -0.27 -22.63
C HIS A 130 15.36 0.94 -22.83
N THR A 131 14.88 2.01 -23.48
CA THR A 131 15.68 3.23 -23.71
C THR A 131 15.74 4.12 -22.49
N ASN A 132 14.70 4.08 -21.66
CA ASN A 132 14.55 4.96 -20.50
C ASN A 132 14.97 4.31 -19.17
N ALA A 133 15.42 3.05 -19.19
CA ALA A 133 15.74 2.26 -18.01
C ALA A 133 16.70 2.97 -17.04
N THR A 134 17.61 3.80 -17.54
CA THR A 134 18.60 4.53 -16.74
C THR A 134 18.14 5.91 -16.26
N SER A 135 17.00 6.43 -16.74
CA SER A 135 16.52 7.76 -16.36
C SER A 135 15.75 7.72 -15.04
N ARG A 136 16.28 8.41 -14.04
CA ARG A 136 15.64 8.55 -12.73
C ARG A 136 14.32 9.33 -12.83
N GLU A 137 14.28 10.39 -13.62
CA GLU A 137 13.10 11.23 -13.83
C GLU A 137 11.98 10.43 -14.49
N TYR A 138 12.34 9.54 -15.43
CA TYR A 138 11.37 8.67 -16.08
C TYR A 138 10.75 7.66 -15.10
N MET A 139 11.57 7.03 -14.26
CA MET A 139 11.10 6.00 -13.33
C MET A 139 10.30 6.58 -12.16
N SER A 140 10.70 7.75 -11.64
CA SER A 140 10.10 8.31 -10.42
C SER A 140 8.66 8.79 -10.59
N THR A 141 8.20 9.04 -11.82
CA THR A 141 6.85 9.54 -12.10
C THR A 141 5.87 8.44 -12.50
N ARG A 142 6.24 7.17 -12.42
CA ARG A 142 5.47 6.04 -12.96
C ARG A 142 5.31 4.93 -11.93
N ALA A 143 4.10 4.41 -11.82
CA ALA A 143 3.79 3.26 -10.98
C ALA A 143 2.58 2.52 -11.54
N ILE A 144 2.56 1.20 -11.39
CA ILE A 144 1.37 0.37 -11.59
C ILE A 144 0.95 -0.14 -10.22
N LEU A 145 -0.33 0.04 -9.88
CA LEU A 145 -0.90 -0.40 -8.62
C LEU A 145 -1.91 -1.51 -8.88
N SER A 146 -1.97 -2.50 -7.99
CA SER A 146 -2.96 -3.56 -8.03
C SER A 146 -3.53 -3.82 -6.64
N THR A 147 -4.73 -4.40 -6.59
CA THR A 147 -5.47 -4.66 -5.34
C THR A 147 -5.00 -5.92 -4.62
N LYS A 148 -4.29 -6.82 -5.32
CA LYS A 148 -3.83 -8.11 -4.79
C LYS A 148 -2.33 -8.27 -5.02
N ASN A 149 -1.62 -8.75 -3.99
CA ASN A 149 -0.18 -9.01 -4.06
C ASN A 149 0.18 -10.01 -5.17
N GLU A 150 -0.60 -11.09 -5.35
CA GLU A 150 -0.36 -12.08 -6.42
C GLU A 150 -0.32 -11.43 -7.82
N HIS A 151 -1.15 -10.42 -8.07
CA HIS A 151 -1.16 -9.70 -9.35
C HIS A 151 0.01 -8.71 -9.44
N VAL A 152 0.42 -8.12 -8.31
CA VAL A 152 1.64 -7.29 -8.24
C VAL A 152 2.87 -8.15 -8.56
N ASP A 153 2.94 -9.37 -8.03
CA ASP A 153 4.07 -10.28 -8.25
C ASP A 153 4.17 -10.69 -9.73
N ASP A 154 3.06 -11.09 -10.37
CA ASP A 154 3.03 -11.39 -11.82
C ASP A 154 3.43 -10.16 -12.68
N LEU A 155 2.93 -8.98 -12.33
CA LEU A 155 3.30 -7.73 -13.00
C LEU A 155 4.79 -7.40 -12.83
N ASN A 156 5.33 -7.57 -11.63
CA ASN A 156 6.73 -7.32 -11.33
C ASN A 156 7.64 -8.28 -12.11
N ASP A 157 7.30 -9.57 -12.16
CA ASP A 157 8.04 -10.56 -12.96
C ASP A 157 8.05 -10.18 -14.45
N LYS A 158 6.88 -9.80 -15.00
CA LYS A 158 6.77 -9.32 -16.39
C LYS A 158 7.61 -8.06 -16.61
N MET A 159 7.57 -7.10 -15.69
CA MET A 159 8.35 -5.87 -15.77
C MET A 159 9.85 -6.14 -15.71
N ILE A 160 10.33 -6.93 -14.74
CA ILE A 160 11.75 -7.30 -14.61
C ILE A 160 12.25 -8.00 -15.87
N SER A 161 11.44 -8.86 -16.49
CA SER A 161 11.81 -9.52 -17.74
C SER A 161 12.12 -8.53 -18.88
N ARG A 162 11.44 -7.37 -18.90
CA ARG A 162 11.57 -6.30 -19.92
C ARG A 162 12.72 -5.34 -19.65
N PHE A 163 13.25 -5.26 -18.44
CA PHE A 163 14.43 -4.43 -18.15
C PHE A 163 15.65 -4.95 -18.92
N PRO A 164 16.50 -4.05 -19.46
CA PRO A 164 17.73 -4.44 -20.12
C PRO A 164 18.74 -5.05 -19.13
N GLY A 165 19.64 -5.87 -19.65
CA GLY A 165 20.72 -6.48 -18.87
C GLY A 165 20.41 -7.86 -18.32
N GLU A 166 21.42 -8.46 -17.69
CA GLU A 166 21.33 -9.80 -17.11
C GLU A 166 20.54 -9.80 -15.81
N GLU A 167 19.69 -10.81 -15.66
CA GLU A 167 18.96 -11.08 -14.43
C GLU A 167 19.88 -11.68 -13.38
N LYS A 168 19.80 -11.15 -12.16
CA LYS A 168 20.43 -11.74 -10.98
C LYS A 168 19.36 -12.29 -10.06
N VAL A 169 19.50 -13.56 -9.70
CA VAL A 169 18.58 -14.29 -8.83
C VAL A 169 19.21 -14.48 -7.46
N TYR A 170 18.50 -14.09 -6.42
CA TYR A 170 18.86 -14.32 -5.03
C TYR A 170 17.88 -15.31 -4.41
N HIS A 171 18.40 -16.34 -3.75
CA HIS A 171 17.61 -17.34 -3.03
C HIS A 171 17.69 -17.07 -1.52
N SER A 172 16.55 -17.11 -0.83
CA SER A 172 16.54 -17.12 0.64
C SER A 172 17.07 -18.45 1.17
N PHE A 173 17.55 -18.42 2.41
CA PHE A 173 17.92 -19.60 3.19
C PHE A 173 17.08 -19.55 4.46
N ASP A 174 16.00 -20.32 4.47
CA ASP A 174 15.00 -20.30 5.54
C ASP A 174 15.16 -21.52 6.46
N SER A 175 14.98 -21.29 7.76
CA SER A 175 15.03 -22.32 8.80
C SER A 175 14.03 -22.00 9.91
N ILE A 176 13.48 -23.03 10.54
CA ILE A 176 12.61 -22.89 11.71
C ILE A 176 13.44 -23.13 12.98
N GLU A 177 13.37 -22.19 13.92
CA GLU A 177 13.84 -22.41 15.28
C GLU A 177 12.90 -23.40 15.98
N ASP A 178 13.46 -24.37 16.71
CA ASP A 178 12.74 -25.41 17.47
C ASP A 178 12.00 -26.52 16.67
N ASP A 179 12.28 -26.70 15.38
CA ASP A 179 11.80 -27.88 14.61
C ASP A 179 12.68 -29.13 14.82
N PHE A 180 12.73 -29.64 16.05
CA PHE A 180 13.55 -30.81 16.41
C PHE A 180 13.17 -32.10 15.66
N GLN A 181 12.00 -32.13 15.01
CA GLN A 181 11.45 -33.30 14.32
C GLN A 181 11.49 -33.16 12.79
N ASN A 182 11.99 -32.05 12.24
CA ASN A 182 11.95 -31.73 10.80
C ASN A 182 10.54 -31.91 10.21
N ASN A 183 9.53 -31.41 10.93
CA ASN A 183 8.13 -31.50 10.52
C ASN A 183 7.82 -30.64 9.28
N TYR A 184 8.69 -29.67 8.96
CA TYR A 184 8.51 -28.77 7.83
C TYR A 184 9.55 -29.02 6.74
N THR A 185 9.09 -29.26 5.52
CA THR A 185 9.98 -29.44 4.36
C THR A 185 10.52 -28.10 3.88
N ILE A 186 11.72 -28.13 3.29
CA ILE A 186 12.32 -26.94 2.65
C ILE A 186 11.39 -26.40 1.55
N ASP A 187 10.73 -27.26 0.77
CA ASP A 187 9.78 -26.83 -0.25
C ASP A 187 8.58 -26.07 0.34
N PHE A 188 8.11 -26.49 1.52
CA PHE A 188 7.07 -25.76 2.24
C PHE A 188 7.59 -24.40 2.69
N LEU A 189 8.80 -24.33 3.26
CA LEU A 189 9.41 -23.06 3.65
C LEU A 189 9.59 -22.12 2.46
N ASN A 190 10.08 -22.62 1.33
CA ASN A 190 10.28 -21.82 0.13
C ASN A 190 8.96 -21.29 -0.47
N SER A 191 7.82 -21.88 -0.10
CA SER A 191 6.49 -21.45 -0.56
C SER A 191 5.87 -20.32 0.27
N ILE A 192 6.43 -20.01 1.46
CA ILE A 192 5.86 -18.97 2.34
C ILE A 192 6.30 -17.57 1.92
N THR A 193 5.37 -16.63 1.91
CA THR A 193 5.62 -15.20 1.65
C THR A 193 5.10 -14.32 2.80
N PRO A 194 5.75 -14.37 3.97
CA PRO A 194 5.35 -13.61 5.14
C PRO A 194 5.47 -12.09 4.92
N ASN A 195 4.55 -11.35 5.53
CA ASN A 195 4.52 -9.89 5.43
C ASN A 195 5.85 -9.26 5.92
N GLY A 196 6.39 -8.33 5.15
CA GLY A 196 7.62 -7.61 5.49
C GLY A 196 8.92 -8.39 5.18
N LEU A 197 8.81 -9.53 4.50
CA LEU A 197 9.93 -10.32 3.99
C LEU A 197 9.87 -10.43 2.47
N PRO A 198 11.02 -10.45 1.78
CA PRO A 198 11.06 -10.77 0.36
C PRO A 198 10.66 -12.23 0.11
N PRO A 199 10.25 -12.59 -1.12
CA PRO A 199 10.00 -13.97 -1.50
C PRO A 199 11.29 -14.81 -1.49
N HIS A 200 11.14 -16.13 -1.48
CA HIS A 200 12.29 -17.06 -1.55
C HIS A 200 13.18 -16.80 -2.76
N VAL A 201 12.58 -16.53 -3.92
CA VAL A 201 13.30 -16.20 -5.15
C VAL A 201 13.11 -14.71 -5.44
N LEU A 202 14.18 -13.93 -5.27
CA LEU A 202 14.19 -12.51 -5.61
C LEU A 202 15.01 -12.29 -6.89
N LYS A 203 14.32 -11.88 -7.95
CA LYS A 203 14.90 -11.55 -9.25
C LYS A 203 15.10 -10.04 -9.36
N VAL A 204 16.27 -9.61 -9.81
CA VAL A 204 16.56 -8.18 -10.04
C VAL A 204 17.42 -7.99 -11.28
N LYS A 205 17.31 -6.80 -11.88
CA LYS A 205 18.16 -6.33 -12.98
C LYS A 205 18.73 -4.96 -12.68
N ILE A 206 19.80 -4.59 -13.38
CA ILE A 206 20.37 -3.25 -13.24
C ILE A 206 19.32 -2.21 -13.65
N ASN A 207 19.17 -1.18 -12.80
CA ASN A 207 18.19 -0.08 -12.94
C ASN A 207 16.71 -0.44 -12.76
N CYS A 208 16.36 -1.66 -12.32
CA CYS A 208 14.97 -1.92 -11.92
C CYS A 208 14.67 -1.24 -10.57
N SER A 209 13.46 -0.69 -10.44
CA SER A 209 13.03 -0.08 -9.18
C SER A 209 12.83 -1.13 -8.10
N VAL A 210 13.28 -0.86 -6.88
CA VAL A 210 13.08 -1.73 -5.72
C VAL A 210 12.52 -0.95 -4.54
N ILE A 211 11.83 -1.62 -3.62
CA ILE A 211 11.29 -1.00 -2.41
C ILE A 211 11.89 -1.69 -1.19
N LEU A 212 12.37 -0.90 -0.23
CA LEU A 212 12.81 -1.41 1.06
C LEU A 212 11.62 -1.94 1.87
N LEU A 213 11.69 -3.20 2.31
CA LEU A 213 10.65 -3.81 3.15
C LEU A 213 10.93 -3.68 4.66
N ARG A 214 12.10 -3.16 5.03
CA ARG A 214 12.55 -3.01 6.42
C ARG A 214 13.23 -1.68 6.64
N ASN A 215 13.24 -1.24 7.90
CA ASN A 215 14.02 -0.10 8.34
C ASN A 215 15.49 -0.51 8.45
N LEU A 216 16.34 0.05 7.59
CA LEU A 216 17.78 -0.21 7.59
C LEU A 216 18.53 0.92 8.28
N ASP A 217 18.21 2.16 7.92
CA ASP A 217 18.82 3.35 8.48
C ASP A 217 17.81 4.51 8.53
N PRO A 218 16.99 4.57 9.59
CA PRO A 218 15.98 5.61 9.74
C PRO A 218 16.55 7.03 9.81
N HIS A 219 17.80 7.18 10.28
CA HIS A 219 18.43 8.49 10.39
C HIS A 219 18.73 9.09 9.03
N ASN A 220 19.07 8.25 8.05
CA ASN A 220 19.30 8.65 6.66
C ASN A 220 18.08 8.44 5.75
N GLY A 221 16.91 8.11 6.30
CA GLY A 221 15.66 7.96 5.55
C GLY A 221 15.48 6.62 4.82
N LEU A 222 16.36 5.63 5.08
CA LEU A 222 16.25 4.27 4.54
C LEU A 222 15.28 3.43 5.39
N CYS A 223 13.99 3.75 5.23
CA CYS A 223 12.88 3.14 5.94
C CYS A 223 12.07 2.20 5.04
N ASN A 224 11.23 1.37 5.67
CA ASN A 224 10.23 0.57 4.97
C ASN A 224 9.34 1.46 4.08
N GLY A 225 9.17 1.07 2.82
CA GLY A 225 8.44 1.82 1.79
C GLY A 225 9.29 2.79 0.98
N HIS A 226 10.59 2.93 1.26
CA HIS A 226 11.49 3.75 0.44
C HIS A 226 11.78 3.06 -0.90
N GLY A 227 11.45 3.74 -2.02
CA GLY A 227 11.77 3.28 -3.37
C GLY A 227 13.17 3.71 -3.80
N LEU A 228 13.92 2.79 -4.41
CA LEU A 228 15.27 2.96 -4.92
C LEU A 228 15.33 2.67 -6.43
#